data_AF-A0A1G1I1F2-F1
#
_entry.id   AF-A0A1G1I1F2-F1
#
_cell.length_a   1.000
_cell.length_b   1.000
_cell.length_c   1.000
_cell.angle_alpha   90.00
_cell.angle_beta   90.00
_cell.angle_gamma   90.00
#
_symmetry.space_group_name_H-M   'P 1'
#
loop_
_entity.id
_entity.type
_entity.pdbx_description
1 polymer ?
#
loop_
_entity_poly.entity_id
_entity_poly.type
_entity_poly.pdbx_seq_one_letter_code
_entity_poly.pdbx_strand_id
1 'polypeptide(L)' 'MVEYKTIVCPVDGSELTEMGEDAAAYISGLSGAKLILLHVVEKWYRSTHMATDSKEWGEIHE' A
#
# COMPACT_ATOMS: atom_id res chain seq x y z
N MET A 1 9.07 0.68 26.48
CA MET A 1 9.58 1.02 25.14
C MET A 1 8.67 0.36 24.11
N VAL A 2 8.38 1.03 23.01
CA VAL A 2 7.63 0.43 21.89
C VAL A 2 8.57 -0.54 21.17
N GLU A 3 8.16 -1.81 21.08
CA GLU A 3 8.92 -2.85 20.39
C GLU A 3 8.35 -2.99 18.97
N TYR A 4 9.11 -2.55 17.97
CA TYR A 4 8.75 -2.77 16.58
C TYR A 4 8.97 -4.24 16.25
N LYS A 5 7.90 -4.93 15.82
CA LYS A 5 7.99 -6.34 15.38
C LYS A 5 8.04 -6.48 13.87
N THR A 6 7.43 -5.53 13.15
CA THR A 6 7.37 -5.53 11.69
C THR A 6 7.33 -4.09 11.19
N ILE A 7 8.10 -3.82 10.16
CA ILE A 7 8.18 -2.54 9.44
C ILE A 7 7.74 -2.81 8.01
N VAL A 8 6.71 -2.09 7.55
CA VAL A 8 6.28 -2.13 6.15
C VAL A 8 6.78 -0.87 5.47
N CYS A 9 7.60 -1.03 4.43
CA CYS A 9 8.17 0.07 3.65
C CYS A 9 7.59 0.03 2.23
N PRO A 10 6.64 0.92 1.92
CA PRO A 10 6.17 1.11 0.56
C PRO A 10 7.30 1.63 -0.33
N VAL A 11 7.48 1.02 -1.49
CA VAL A 11 8.50 1.40 -2.48
C VAL A 11 7.83 1.58 -3.84
N ASP A 12 8.25 2.60 -4.58
CA ASP A 12 7.77 2.91 -5.94
C ASP A 12 8.90 3.24 -6.92
N GLY A 13 10.16 3.18 -6.45
CA GLY A 13 11.36 3.46 -7.25
C GLY A 13 11.70 4.95 -7.36
N SER A 14 10.99 5.83 -6.65
CA SER A 14 11.37 7.23 -6.53
C SER A 14 12.51 7.44 -5.53
N GLU A 15 13.27 8.53 -5.68
CA GLU A 15 14.32 8.93 -4.73
C GLU A 15 13.78 9.08 -3.30
N LEU A 16 12.51 9.48 -3.14
CA LEU A 16 11.86 9.58 -1.83
C LEU A 16 11.69 8.21 -1.18
N THR A 17 11.35 7.18 -1.97
CA THR A 17 11.24 5.82 -1.45
C THR A 17 12.60 5.23 -1.10
N GLU A 18 13.65 5.55 -1.84
CA GLU A 18 15.03 5.12 -1.52
C GLU A 18 15.48 5.63 -0.14
N MET A 19 15.21 6.90 0.17
CA MET A 19 15.48 7.44 1.53
C MET A 19 14.65 6.73 2.62
N GLY A 20 13.41 6.34 2.29
CA GLY A 20 12.54 5.58 3.17
C GLY A 20 13.05 4.16 3.42
N GLU A 21 13.65 3.52 2.41
CA GLU A 21 14.26 2.21 2.51
C GLU A 21 15.45 2.21 3.48
N ASP A 22 16.35 3.19 3.36
CA ASP A 22 17.51 3.34 4.26
C ASP A 22 17.08 3.47 5.73
N ALA A 23 16.07 4.31 6.01
CA ALA A 23 15.55 4.48 7.35
C ALA A 23 14.87 3.20 7.87
N ALA A 24 14.09 2.52 7.03
CA ALA A 24 13.41 1.29 7.41
C ALA A 24 14.41 0.15 7.69
N ALA A 25 15.48 0.05 6.90
CA ALA A 25 16.58 -0.89 7.11
C ALA A 25 17.32 -0.61 8.42
N TYR A 26 17.64 0.67 8.68
CA TYR A 26 18.30 1.07 9.93
C TYR A 26 17.47 0.67 11.18
N ILE A 27 16.17 1.01 11.18
CA ILE A 27 15.29 0.70 12.31
C ILE A 27 15.10 -0.81 12.46
N SER A 28 14.96 -1.56 11.35
CA SER A 28 14.88 -3.02 11.36
C SER A 28 16.12 -3.65 12.01
N GLY A 29 17.32 -3.18 11.65
CA GLY A 29 18.58 -3.67 12.21
C GLY A 29 18.72 -3.40 13.71
N LEU A 30 18.32 -2.22 14.17
CA LEU A 30 18.36 -1.87 15.60
C LEU A 30 17.33 -2.63 16.45
N SER A 31 16.14 -2.87 15.90
CA SER A 31 15.01 -3.44 16.65
C SER A 31 14.87 -4.96 16.50
N GLY A 32 15.51 -5.57 15.49
CA GLY A 32 15.23 -6.95 15.09
C GLY A 32 13.86 -7.13 14.42
N ALA A 33 13.15 -6.04 14.11
CA ALA A 33 11.87 -6.09 13.43
C ALA A 33 12.03 -6.67 12.02
N LYS A 34 11.06 -7.49 11.59
CA LYS A 34 10.98 -7.93 10.19
C LYS A 34 10.72 -6.72 9.27
N LEU A 35 11.57 -6.51 8.26
CA LEU A 35 11.32 -5.54 7.21
C LEU A 35 10.57 -6.18 6.03
N ILE A 36 9.52 -5.53 5.54
CA ILE A 36 8.75 -5.93 4.35
C ILE A 36 8.74 -4.75 3.38
N LEU A 37 9.31 -4.96 2.19
CA LEU A 37 9.20 -4.00 1.08
C LEU A 37 7.90 -4.28 0.32
N LEU A 38 7.10 -3.24 0.08
CA LEU A 38 5.80 -3.33 -0.59
C LEU A 38 5.79 -2.44 -1.83
N HIS A 39 5.84 -3.05 -3.01
CA HIS A 39 5.63 -2.35 -4.27
C HIS A 39 4.22 -2.61 -4.79
N VAL A 40 3.42 -1.55 -4.93
CA VAL A 40 2.06 -1.65 -5.47
C VAL A 40 2.12 -1.38 -6.98
N VAL A 41 1.90 -2.43 -7.78
CA VAL A 41 1.67 -2.26 -9.21
C VAL A 41 0.24 -1.80 -9.39
N GLU A 42 0.05 -0.50 -9.66
CA GLU A 42 -1.27 0.04 -10.01
C GLU A 42 -1.78 -0.61 -11.30
N LYS A 43 -2.62 -1.64 -11.15
CA LYS A 43 -3.55 -2.02 -12.22
C LYS A 43 -4.66 -1.01 -12.16
N TRP A 44 -4.70 -0.10 -13.13
CA TRP A 44 -5.73 0.92 -13.33
C TRP A 44 -7.16 0.38 -13.11
N TYR A 45 -7.63 0.33 -11.88
CA TYR A 45 -9.04 0.40 -11.57
C TYR A 45 -9.33 1.89 -11.46
N ARG A 46 -9.57 2.52 -12.61
CA ARG A 46 -10.23 3.82 -12.59
C ARG A 46 -11.58 3.55 -11.94
N SER A 47 -11.83 4.18 -10.79
CA SER A 47 -13.18 4.40 -10.29
C SER A 47 -13.89 5.34 -11.28
N THR A 48 -14.21 4.81 -12.45
CA THR A 48 -15.25 5.39 -13.30
C THR A 48 -16.57 5.21 -12.56
N HIS A 49 -17.58 6.02 -12.86
CA HIS A 49 -18.95 5.68 -12.47
C HIS A 49 -19.17 4.21 -12.81
N MET A 50 -19.59 3.41 -11.82
CA MET A 50 -20.05 2.05 -12.06
C MET A 50 -21.25 2.17 -12.99
N ALA A 51 -21.01 2.10 -14.29
CA ALA A 51 -22.05 1.95 -15.27
C ALA A 51 -22.33 0.44 -15.32
N THR A 52 -23.42 0.04 -14.69
CA THR A 52 -23.98 -1.29 -14.86
C THR A 52 -25.20 -1.16 -15.77
N ASP A 53 -25.32 -2.08 -16.71
CA ASP A 53 -26.51 -2.32 -17.53
C ASP A 53 -27.48 -3.32 -16.86
N SER A 54 -27.18 -3.72 -15.62
CA SER A 54 -28.05 -4.56 -14.79
C SER A 54 -29.37 -3.83 -14.53
N LYS A 55 -30.47 -4.50 -14.90
CA LYS A 55 -31.83 -4.00 -14.63
C LYS A 55 -32.11 -3.95 -13.13
N GLU A 56 -31.52 -4.89 -12.40
CA GLU A 56 -31.65 -5.07 -10.95
C GLU A 56 -31.10 -3.88 -10.16
N TRP A 57 -30.11 -3.15 -10.69
CA TRP A 57 -29.54 -1.98 -10.01
C TRP A 57 -30.54 -0.83 -9.86
N GLY A 58 -31.43 -0.65 -10.84
CA GLY A 58 -32.49 0.38 -10.81
C GLY A 58 -33.56 0.11 -9.77
N GLU A 59 -33.87 -1.17 -9.50
CA GLU A 59 -34.92 -1.56 -8.55
C GLU A 59 -34.52 -1.34 -7.09
N ILE A 60 -33.22 -1.26 -6.78
CA ILE A 60 -32.70 -1.13 -5.41
C ILE A 60 -32.54 0.35 -4.99
N HIS A 61 -32.50 1.28 -5.93
CA HIS A 61 -32.10 2.67 -5.68
C HIS A 61 -33.22 3.71 -5.95
N GLU A 62 -34.47 3.28 -6.14
CA GLU A 62 -35.69 4.11 -5.98
C GLU A 62 -36.30 3.93 -4.58
#